data_AF-A0A3M0HHI5-F1
#
_entry.id   AF-A0A3M0HHI5-F1
#
_cell.length_a   1.000
_cell.length_b   1.000
_cell.length_c   1.000
_cell.angle_alpha   90.00
_cell.angle_beta   90.00
_cell.angle_gamma   90.00
#
_symmetry.space_group_name_H-M   'P 1'
#
loop_
_entity.id
_entity.type
_entity.pdbx_description
1 polymer ?
#
loop_
_entity_poly.entity_id
_entity_poly.type
_entity_poly.pdbx_seq_one_letter_code
_entity_poly.pdbx_strand_id
1 'polypeptide(L)'
;MTSPDTGTEDSSAETEATREQRHPAVIATAIALPVALVVGVLVAAIAVNRSPVQDPVALGPVDSPDAASEQCTFLLDALPENLGDYTRAELADPAPVGVRAWVSAEENAEPVVLRCGLPRPIGFDVAAPLQVINGVQWFEVSGEDDGIDASTWFVVDRGVYVALTIPGDSGPTPLQDASSAVSDALPQQPLDPAPLQ
;
A
#
# COMPACT_ATOMS: atom_id res chain seq x y z
N MET A 1 -92.34 -20.63 33.79
CA MET A 1 -92.05 -19.55 32.83
C MET A 1 -91.02 -20.10 31.85
N THR A 2 -91.37 -20.03 30.57
CA THR A 2 -90.53 -20.22 29.37
C THR A 2 -90.20 -21.64 28.89
N SER A 3 -90.42 -21.76 27.58
CA SER A 3 -90.48 -22.86 26.63
C SER A 3 -89.25 -23.79 26.49
N PRO A 4 -89.45 -24.95 25.82
CA PRO A 4 -88.41 -25.90 25.42
C PRO A 4 -87.79 -25.51 24.07
N ASP A 5 -86.59 -26.03 23.78
CA ASP A 5 -86.30 -26.53 22.43
C ASP A 5 -85.21 -27.61 22.48
N THR A 6 -85.41 -28.66 21.69
CA THR A 6 -84.56 -29.84 21.55
C THR A 6 -84.30 -30.02 20.07
N GLY A 7 -83.03 -30.19 19.68
CA GLY A 7 -82.67 -30.86 18.44
C GLY A 7 -81.67 -30.11 17.57
N THR A 8 -80.43 -30.59 17.63
CA THR A 8 -79.56 -30.97 16.51
C THR A 8 -79.43 -30.02 15.32
N GLU A 9 -78.20 -29.53 15.10
CA GLU A 9 -77.46 -29.84 13.86
C GLU A 9 -75.96 -29.59 14.07
N ASP A 10 -75.24 -30.71 14.04
CA ASP A 10 -73.81 -30.82 13.82
C ASP A 10 -73.46 -30.17 12.47
N SER A 11 -72.63 -29.12 12.50
CA SER A 11 -71.89 -28.69 11.32
C SER A 11 -70.52 -28.24 11.79
N SER A 12 -69.69 -29.26 11.95
CA SER A 12 -68.26 -29.19 12.02
C SER A 12 -67.71 -28.44 10.81
N ALA A 13 -67.55 -27.11 10.93
CA ALA A 13 -66.66 -26.36 10.05
C ALA A 13 -65.24 -26.59 10.55
N GLU A 14 -64.65 -27.70 10.10
CA GLU A 14 -63.21 -27.88 10.04
C GLU A 14 -62.62 -26.67 9.29
N THR A 15 -62.21 -25.65 10.04
CA THR A 15 -61.09 -24.84 9.57
C THR A 15 -59.88 -25.77 9.70
N GLU A 16 -59.58 -26.48 8.61
CA GLU A 16 -58.27 -27.06 8.38
C GLU A 16 -57.26 -25.92 8.57
N ALA A 17 -56.74 -25.80 9.79
CA ALA A 17 -55.46 -25.19 9.99
C ALA A 17 -54.50 -26.08 9.21
N THR A 18 -54.15 -25.67 7.99
CA THR A 18 -53.01 -26.21 7.27
C THR A 18 -51.80 -25.94 8.14
N ARG A 19 -51.56 -26.85 9.09
CA ARG A 19 -50.33 -26.96 9.84
C ARG A 19 -49.34 -27.52 8.82
N GLU A 20 -48.88 -26.65 7.93
CA GLU A 20 -47.67 -26.89 7.15
C GLU A 20 -46.63 -27.35 8.17
N GLN A 21 -46.30 -28.64 8.10
CA GLN A 21 -45.17 -29.21 8.79
C GLN A 21 -43.95 -28.51 8.19
N ARG A 22 -43.59 -27.34 8.73
CA ARG A 22 -42.38 -26.62 8.34
C ARG A 22 -41.22 -27.51 8.77
N HIS A 23 -40.74 -28.29 7.82
CA HIS A 23 -39.56 -29.13 7.98
C HIS A 23 -38.45 -28.25 8.56
N PRO A 24 -37.81 -28.62 9.69
CA PRO A 24 -36.77 -27.81 10.33
C PRO A 24 -35.61 -27.48 9.37
N ALA A 25 -35.42 -28.29 8.33
CA ALA A 25 -34.50 -28.03 7.23
C ALA A 25 -34.82 -26.75 6.43
N VAL A 26 -36.09 -26.42 6.20
CA VAL A 26 -36.52 -25.26 5.39
C VAL A 26 -36.28 -23.95 6.15
N ILE A 27 -36.45 -23.95 7.48
CA ILE A 27 -36.19 -22.78 8.33
C ILE A 27 -34.68 -22.53 8.46
N ALA A 28 -33.86 -23.58 8.57
CA ALA A 28 -32.41 -23.47 8.62
C ALA A 28 -31.81 -22.86 7.34
N THR A 29 -32.31 -23.25 6.15
CA THR A 29 -31.89 -22.66 4.87
C THR A 29 -32.35 -21.22 4.68
N ALA A 30 -33.52 -20.85 5.21
CA ALA A 30 -34.07 -19.50 5.07
C ALA A 30 -33.24 -18.42 5.77
N ILE A 31 -32.49 -18.78 6.82
CA ILE A 31 -31.63 -17.85 7.56
C ILE A 31 -30.16 -17.98 7.11
N ALA A 32 -29.69 -19.19 6.81
CA ALA A 32 -28.29 -19.40 6.41
C ALA A 32 -27.93 -18.70 5.10
N LEU A 33 -28.83 -18.71 4.11
CA LEU A 33 -28.58 -18.08 2.81
C LEU A 33 -28.43 -16.55 2.88
N PRO A 34 -29.34 -15.78 3.51
CA PRO A 34 -29.17 -14.33 3.62
C PRO A 34 -27.96 -13.95 4.49
N VAL A 35 -27.66 -14.71 5.56
CA VAL A 35 -26.47 -14.44 6.39
C VAL A 35 -25.18 -14.68 5.60
N ALA A 36 -25.08 -15.79 4.87
CA ALA A 36 -23.91 -16.08 4.03
C ALA A 36 -23.73 -15.03 2.92
N LEU A 37 -24.82 -14.54 2.32
CA LEU A 37 -24.79 -13.46 1.35
C LEU A 37 -24.29 -12.15 1.97
N VAL A 38 -24.80 -11.76 3.14
CA VAL A 38 -24.35 -10.55 3.85
C VAL A 38 -22.86 -10.65 4.21
N VAL A 39 -22.41 -11.79 4.74
CA VAL A 39 -20.98 -12.02 5.05
C VAL A 39 -20.14 -11.96 3.77
N GLY A 40 -20.58 -12.59 2.68
CA GLY A 40 -19.90 -12.54 1.39
C GLY A 40 -19.78 -11.12 0.84
N VAL A 41 -20.86 -10.33 0.92
CA VAL A 41 -20.88 -8.91 0.51
C VAL A 41 -19.95 -8.07 1.40
N LEU A 42 -19.94 -8.28 2.72
CA LEU A 42 -19.05 -7.56 3.63
C LEU A 42 -17.58 -7.89 3.36
N VAL A 43 -17.24 -9.16 3.16
CA VAL A 43 -15.87 -9.57 2.82
C VAL A 43 -15.45 -8.99 1.48
N ALA A 44 -16.32 -9.03 0.46
CA ALA A 44 -16.05 -8.43 -0.83
C ALA A 44 -15.90 -6.91 -0.75
N ALA A 45 -16.76 -6.22 0.00
CA ALA A 45 -16.69 -4.78 0.21
C ALA A 45 -15.39 -4.37 0.92
N ILE A 46 -14.98 -5.10 1.97
CA ILE A 46 -13.70 -4.86 2.65
C ILE A 46 -12.53 -5.14 1.70
N ALA A 47 -12.58 -6.19 0.89
CA ALA A 47 -11.54 -6.51 -0.07
C ALA A 47 -11.40 -5.41 -1.16
N VAL A 48 -12.52 -4.90 -1.68
CA VAL A 48 -12.52 -3.82 -2.69
C VAL A 48 -12.09 -2.49 -2.07
N ASN A 49 -12.53 -2.18 -0.84
CA ASN A 49 -12.17 -0.93 -0.16
C ASN A 49 -10.72 -0.88 0.31
N ARG A 50 -9.99 -2.01 0.32
CA ARG A 50 -8.53 -2.02 0.52
C ARG A 50 -7.75 -1.55 -0.71
N SER A 51 -8.42 -1.39 -1.84
CA SER A 51 -7.84 -0.84 -3.07
C SER A 51 -8.58 0.45 -3.44
N PRO A 52 -8.43 1.54 -2.66
CA PRO A 52 -8.81 2.85 -3.19
C PRO A 52 -8.07 3.01 -4.52
N VAL A 53 -8.79 3.36 -5.58
CA VAL A 53 -8.18 3.68 -6.88
C VAL A 53 -7.42 4.98 -6.66
N GLN A 54 -6.14 4.87 -6.29
CA GLN A 54 -5.22 6.00 -6.22
C GLN A 54 -4.90 6.40 -7.65
N ASP A 55 -4.98 7.70 -7.95
CA ASP A 55 -4.57 8.20 -9.27
C ASP A 55 -3.08 7.85 -9.51
N PRO A 56 -2.69 7.41 -10.73
CA PRO A 56 -1.30 7.10 -11.03
C PRO A 56 -0.38 8.29 -10.75
N VAL A 57 0.77 8.03 -10.11
CA VAL A 57 1.73 9.07 -9.73
C VAL A 57 2.47 9.57 -10.97
N ALA A 58 2.28 10.84 -11.31
CA ALA A 58 3.00 11.50 -12.40
C ALA A 58 4.34 12.02 -11.89
N LEU A 59 5.43 11.58 -12.53
CA LEU A 59 6.79 11.96 -12.16
C LEU A 59 7.50 12.62 -13.33
N GLY A 60 8.13 13.77 -13.06
CA GLY A 60 8.97 14.45 -14.04
C GLY A 60 10.22 13.65 -14.40
N PRO A 61 10.81 13.93 -15.58
CA PRO A 61 12.10 13.34 -15.95
C PRO A 61 13.21 13.85 -15.03
N VAL A 62 14.10 12.95 -14.66
CA VAL A 62 15.34 13.22 -13.92
C VAL A 62 16.45 12.47 -14.63
N ASP A 63 17.63 13.07 -14.74
CA ASP A 63 18.79 12.41 -15.36
C ASP A 63 19.19 11.19 -14.54
N SER A 64 19.12 10.01 -15.17
CA SER A 64 19.39 8.72 -14.56
C SER A 64 19.97 7.76 -15.61
N PRO A 65 21.22 7.98 -16.03
CA PRO A 65 21.83 7.25 -17.16
C PRO A 65 21.90 5.74 -16.91
N ASP A 66 22.00 5.31 -15.65
CA ASP A 66 22.11 3.91 -15.27
C ASP A 66 20.78 3.28 -14.83
N ALA A 67 19.65 3.96 -15.07
CA ALA A 67 18.31 3.52 -14.64
C ALA A 67 17.91 2.13 -15.17
N ALA A 68 18.41 1.76 -16.35
CA ALA A 68 18.14 0.48 -17.00
C ALA A 68 19.18 -0.62 -16.67
N SER A 69 20.07 -0.38 -15.72
CA SER A 69 21.09 -1.33 -15.30
C SER A 69 20.51 -2.59 -14.63
N GLU A 70 21.29 -3.66 -14.58
CA GLU A 70 20.91 -4.89 -13.86
C GLU A 70 20.77 -4.63 -12.36
N GLN A 71 21.61 -3.76 -11.79
CA GLN A 71 21.53 -3.37 -10.38
C GLN A 71 20.20 -2.68 -10.07
N CYS A 72 19.77 -1.73 -10.90
CA CYS A 72 18.49 -1.08 -10.72
C CYS A 72 17.33 -2.05 -10.90
N THR A 73 17.38 -2.92 -11.91
CA THR A 73 16.35 -3.95 -12.11
C THR A 73 16.21 -4.85 -10.87
N PHE A 74 17.34 -5.34 -10.34
CA PHE A 74 17.35 -6.20 -9.17
C PHE A 74 16.83 -5.50 -7.90
N LEU A 75 17.26 -4.25 -7.68
CA LEU A 75 16.73 -3.46 -6.58
C LEU A 75 15.22 -3.26 -6.72
N LEU A 76 14.74 -2.90 -7.91
CA LEU A 76 13.34 -2.62 -8.14
C LEU A 76 12.42 -3.84 -7.93
N ASP A 77 12.95 -5.04 -8.16
CA ASP A 77 12.26 -6.30 -7.91
C ASP A 77 12.29 -6.71 -6.43
N ALA A 78 13.32 -6.30 -5.68
CA ALA A 78 13.46 -6.58 -4.26
C ALA A 78 12.69 -5.62 -3.34
N LEU A 79 12.26 -4.46 -3.87
CA LEU A 79 11.54 -3.45 -3.08
C LEU A 79 10.21 -3.98 -2.54
N PRO A 80 9.87 -3.69 -1.28
CA PRO A 80 8.63 -4.17 -0.68
C PRO A 80 7.40 -3.49 -1.29
N GLU A 81 6.23 -4.09 -1.07
CA GLU A 81 4.95 -3.47 -1.40
C GLU A 81 4.67 -2.23 -0.54
N ASN A 82 5.17 -2.19 0.69
CA ASN A 82 4.95 -1.09 1.62
C ASN A 82 6.27 -0.55 2.18
N LEU A 83 6.30 0.75 2.42
CA LEU A 83 7.35 1.45 3.15
C LEU A 83 6.68 2.21 4.30
N GLY A 84 6.75 1.67 5.51
CA GLY A 84 5.89 2.14 6.62
C GLY A 84 4.41 2.11 6.24
N ASP A 85 3.74 3.26 6.37
CA ASP A 85 2.32 3.43 6.04
C ASP A 85 2.06 3.77 4.56
N TYR A 86 3.13 3.85 3.73
CA TYR A 86 3.02 4.08 2.30
C TYR A 86 2.89 2.76 1.54
N THR A 87 1.89 2.66 0.66
CA THR A 87 1.64 1.49 -0.21
C THR A 87 2.10 1.80 -1.63
N ARG A 88 2.67 0.81 -2.33
CA ARG A 88 3.14 0.97 -3.71
C ARG A 88 2.04 1.54 -4.61
N ALA A 89 2.40 2.55 -5.40
CA ALA A 89 1.53 3.19 -6.36
C ALA A 89 1.88 2.81 -7.79
N GLU A 90 0.89 2.88 -8.68
CA GLU A 90 1.11 2.86 -10.12
C GLU A 90 1.70 4.20 -10.57
N LEU A 91 2.59 4.17 -11.56
CA LEU A 91 3.14 5.37 -12.18
C LEU A 91 2.33 5.74 -13.42
N ALA A 92 2.13 7.03 -13.65
CA ALA A 92 1.46 7.51 -14.84
C ALA A 92 2.32 7.25 -16.10
N ASP A 93 1.67 6.96 -17.23
CA ASP A 93 2.34 6.74 -18.49
C ASP A 93 2.83 8.06 -19.13
N PRO A 94 4.05 8.09 -19.70
CA PRO A 94 5.04 7.00 -19.72
C PRO A 94 5.78 6.89 -18.37
N ALA A 95 5.78 5.69 -17.78
CA ALA A 95 6.48 5.44 -16.52
C ALA A 95 8.02 5.55 -16.70
N PRO A 96 8.72 6.36 -15.88
CA PRO A 96 10.18 6.45 -15.95
C PRO A 96 10.85 5.13 -15.53
N VAL A 97 11.89 4.74 -16.25
CA VAL A 97 12.72 3.57 -15.93
C VAL A 97 13.48 3.83 -14.63
N GLY A 98 13.70 2.79 -13.82
CA GLY A 98 14.48 2.92 -12.59
C GLY A 98 13.71 3.53 -11.42
N VAL A 99 12.38 3.65 -11.51
CA VAL A 99 11.56 4.38 -10.54
C VAL A 99 10.46 3.52 -9.90
N ARG A 100 10.22 3.75 -8.61
CA ARG A 100 9.05 3.27 -7.85
C ARG A 100 8.51 4.39 -6.98
N ALA A 101 7.21 4.38 -6.72
CA ALA A 101 6.57 5.32 -5.81
C ALA A 101 5.63 4.58 -4.85
N TRP A 102 5.43 5.16 -3.68
CA TRP A 102 4.45 4.74 -2.69
C TRP A 102 3.66 5.96 -2.22
N VAL A 103 2.38 5.76 -1.93
CA VAL A 103 1.46 6.79 -1.46
C VAL A 103 0.86 6.38 -0.12
N SER A 104 0.65 7.36 0.75
CA SER A 104 -0.11 7.18 1.99
C SER A 104 -1.61 7.21 1.70
N ALA A 105 -2.40 6.67 2.62
CA ALA A 105 -3.86 6.78 2.60
C ALA A 105 -4.36 8.16 3.04
N GLU A 106 -3.48 9.02 3.55
CA GLU A 106 -3.79 10.38 3.96
C GLU A 106 -4.15 11.29 2.77
N GLU A 107 -5.11 12.19 2.97
CA GLU A 107 -5.55 13.10 1.92
C GLU A 107 -4.43 14.07 1.52
N ASN A 108 -4.09 14.11 0.23
CA ASN A 108 -3.04 14.96 -0.33
C ASN A 108 -1.62 14.65 0.18
N ALA A 109 -1.37 13.44 0.69
CA ALA A 109 -0.03 13.02 1.04
C ALA A 109 0.88 13.02 -0.20
N GLU A 110 2.06 13.65 -0.06
CA GLU A 110 3.09 13.56 -1.09
C GLU A 110 3.67 12.13 -1.16
N PRO A 111 4.02 11.64 -2.35
CA PRO A 111 4.52 10.27 -2.49
C PRO A 111 5.96 10.14 -1.98
N VAL A 112 6.27 8.97 -1.42
CA VAL A 112 7.66 8.52 -1.29
C VAL A 112 8.11 8.02 -2.66
N VAL A 113 9.24 8.51 -3.16
CA VAL A 113 9.71 8.18 -4.52
C VAL A 113 11.14 7.67 -4.47
N LEU A 114 11.36 6.48 -5.03
CA LEU A 114 12.69 5.91 -5.23
C LEU A 114 13.10 6.04 -6.69
N ARG A 115 14.31 6.55 -6.93
CA ARG A 115 14.94 6.63 -8.26
C ARG A 115 16.32 5.98 -8.22
N CYS A 116 16.54 4.99 -9.05
CA CYS A 116 17.82 4.30 -9.21
C CYS A 116 18.51 4.71 -10.51
N GLY A 117 19.84 4.74 -10.51
CA GLY A 117 20.65 4.97 -11.72
C GLY A 117 21.13 6.40 -11.89
N LEU A 118 21.12 7.17 -10.80
CA LEU A 118 21.43 8.60 -10.82
C LEU A 118 22.95 8.83 -10.95
N PRO A 119 23.37 10.00 -11.45
CA PRO A 119 24.75 10.43 -11.28
C PRO A 119 25.08 10.64 -9.81
N ARG A 120 26.38 10.79 -9.49
CA ARG A 120 26.83 11.14 -8.14
C ARG A 120 26.07 12.39 -7.64
N PRO A 121 25.46 12.35 -6.45
CA PRO A 121 24.71 13.48 -5.93
C PRO A 121 25.61 14.69 -5.70
N ILE A 122 25.09 15.88 -6.01
CA ILE A 122 25.76 17.15 -5.73
C ILE A 122 25.92 17.29 -4.21
N GLY A 123 27.11 17.70 -3.77
CA GLY A 123 27.44 17.83 -2.34
C GLY A 123 27.94 16.56 -1.67
N PHE A 124 27.92 15.40 -2.35
CA PHE A 124 28.58 14.20 -1.85
C PHE A 124 30.09 14.26 -2.10
N ASP A 125 30.80 14.92 -1.19
CA ASP A 125 32.25 15.02 -1.13
C ASP A 125 32.83 14.24 0.08
N VAL A 126 34.15 14.26 0.24
CA VAL A 126 34.86 13.52 1.31
C VAL A 126 34.54 14.02 2.73
N ALA A 127 33.88 15.17 2.89
CA ALA A 127 33.41 15.68 4.18
C ALA A 127 31.89 15.53 4.36
N ALA A 128 31.18 14.98 3.37
CA ALA A 128 29.73 14.80 3.44
C ALA A 128 29.33 13.95 4.67
N PRO A 129 28.38 14.42 5.50
CA PRO A 129 27.87 13.63 6.60
C PRO A 129 27.03 12.47 6.07
N LEU A 130 27.28 11.27 6.59
CA LEU A 130 26.55 10.06 6.22
C LEU A 130 25.82 9.46 7.41
N GLN A 131 24.61 8.97 7.17
CA GLN A 131 23.84 8.19 8.13
C GLN A 131 23.86 6.72 7.76
N VAL A 132 24.07 5.85 8.75
CA VAL A 132 24.05 4.40 8.54
C VAL A 132 22.75 3.82 9.06
N ILE A 133 21.94 3.26 8.18
CA ILE A 133 20.65 2.65 8.51
C ILE A 133 20.62 1.26 7.88
N ASN A 134 20.43 0.22 8.69
CA ASN A 134 20.42 -1.18 8.27
C ASN A 134 21.59 -1.59 7.34
N GLY A 135 22.79 -1.02 7.58
CA GLY A 135 23.99 -1.31 6.78
C GLY A 135 24.06 -0.56 5.44
N VAL A 136 23.21 0.42 5.21
CA VAL A 136 23.26 1.33 4.05
C VAL A 136 23.77 2.70 4.50
N GLN A 137 24.72 3.27 3.76
CA GLN A 137 25.19 4.63 4.00
C GLN A 137 24.41 5.62 3.14
N TRP A 138 23.70 6.50 3.80
CA TRP A 138 22.84 7.51 3.20
C TRP A 138 23.46 8.90 3.31
N PHE A 139 23.50 9.62 2.20
CA PHE A 139 23.78 11.05 2.12
C PHE A 139 22.45 11.81 1.99
N GLU A 140 22.17 12.71 2.91
CA GLU A 140 20.93 13.49 2.91
C GLU A 140 21.10 14.81 2.17
N VAL A 141 20.14 15.13 1.31
CA VAL A 141 19.89 16.46 0.79
C VAL A 141 18.51 16.89 1.29
N SER A 142 18.50 17.73 2.33
CA SER A 142 17.27 18.29 2.88
C SER A 142 16.70 19.35 1.93
N GLY A 143 15.37 19.33 1.73
CA GLY A 143 14.64 20.37 1.02
C GLY A 143 14.28 21.57 1.89
N GLU A 144 14.52 21.51 3.20
CA GLU A 144 14.12 22.56 4.16
C GLU A 144 14.72 23.93 3.81
N ASP A 145 15.97 23.95 3.35
CA ASP A 145 16.67 25.19 2.94
C ASP A 145 16.00 25.86 1.72
N ASP A 146 15.30 25.08 0.90
CA ASP A 146 14.52 25.53 -0.26
C ASP A 146 13.02 25.70 0.05
N GLY A 147 12.62 25.52 1.32
CA GLY A 147 11.23 25.62 1.77
C GLY A 147 10.35 24.43 1.34
N ILE A 148 10.96 23.28 1.06
CA ILE A 148 10.29 22.03 0.69
C ILE A 148 10.31 21.10 1.91
N ASP A 149 9.13 20.65 2.35
CA ASP A 149 8.98 19.73 3.49
C ASP A 149 9.23 18.27 3.06
N ALA A 150 10.42 18.01 2.53
CA ALA A 150 10.86 16.68 2.13
C ALA A 150 12.40 16.60 2.14
N SER A 151 12.93 15.41 2.40
CA SER A 151 14.36 15.11 2.27
C SER A 151 14.60 14.06 1.20
N THR A 152 15.66 14.23 0.41
CA THR A 152 16.13 13.21 -0.54
C THR A 152 17.37 12.53 0.00
N TRP A 153 17.27 11.22 0.20
CA TRP A 153 18.32 10.38 0.76
C TRP A 153 18.98 9.57 -0.35
N PHE A 154 20.29 9.73 -0.52
CA PHE A 154 21.07 9.03 -1.53
C PHE A 154 21.84 7.86 -0.92
N VAL A 155 21.66 6.67 -1.48
CA VAL A 155 22.55 5.53 -1.23
C VAL A 155 23.88 5.78 -1.95
N VAL A 156 24.97 5.81 -1.19
CA VAL A 156 26.30 6.17 -1.72
C VAL A 156 27.36 5.09 -1.58
N ASP A 157 27.00 3.95 -0.99
CA ASP A 157 27.89 2.81 -0.73
C ASP A 157 27.47 1.55 -1.49
N ARG A 158 26.83 1.71 -2.65
CA ARG A 158 26.46 0.64 -3.59
C ARG A 158 27.04 0.94 -4.97
N GLY A 159 26.99 -0.04 -5.87
CA GLY A 159 27.51 0.10 -7.24
C GLY A 159 26.70 1.03 -8.15
N VAL A 160 25.61 1.61 -7.67
CA VAL A 160 24.74 2.57 -8.36
C VAL A 160 24.17 3.54 -7.34
N TYR A 161 24.02 4.82 -7.70
CA TYR A 161 23.38 5.80 -6.83
C TYR A 161 21.85 5.68 -6.92
N VAL A 162 21.23 5.66 -5.75
CA VAL A 162 19.77 5.54 -5.59
C VAL A 162 19.32 6.68 -4.70
N ALA A 163 18.30 7.42 -5.11
CA ALA A 163 17.65 8.42 -4.28
C ALA A 163 16.32 7.90 -3.76
N LEU A 164 16.01 8.22 -2.50
CA LEU A 164 14.69 8.06 -1.90
C LEU A 164 14.24 9.43 -1.37
N THR A 165 13.24 10.03 -2.01
CA THR A 165 12.61 11.27 -1.54
C THR A 165 11.48 10.92 -0.59
N ILE A 166 11.51 11.49 0.61
CA ILE A 166 10.59 11.22 1.71
C ILE A 166 9.99 12.55 2.19
N PRO A 167 8.65 12.70 2.20
CA PRO A 167 7.98 13.83 2.85
C PRO A 167 8.33 13.96 4.35
N GLY A 168 8.32 15.18 4.88
CA GLY A 168 8.78 15.47 6.25
C GLY A 168 7.96 14.78 7.35
N ASP A 169 6.68 14.48 7.09
CA ASP A 169 5.75 13.85 8.03
C ASP A 169 5.74 12.30 7.95
N SER A 170 6.53 11.69 7.06
CA SER A 170 6.54 10.23 6.86
C SER A 170 7.13 9.42 8.01
N GLY A 171 7.82 10.07 8.95
CA GLY A 171 8.60 9.40 9.99
C GLY A 171 9.78 8.58 9.44
N PRO A 172 10.47 7.81 10.31
CA PRO A 172 11.73 7.15 9.93
C PRO A 172 11.54 5.82 9.18
N THR A 173 10.35 5.22 9.25
CA THR A 173 10.11 3.83 8.80
C THR A 173 10.35 3.63 7.30
N PRO A 174 9.90 4.52 6.39
CA PRO A 174 10.16 4.34 4.96
C PRO A 174 11.64 4.22 4.61
N LEU A 175 12.50 5.02 5.27
CA LEU A 175 13.94 4.96 5.08
C LEU A 175 14.54 3.66 5.63
N GLN A 176 14.03 3.15 6.76
CA GLN A 176 14.47 1.87 7.34
C GLN A 176 14.10 0.68 6.45
N ASP A 177 12.87 0.63 5.95
CA ASP A 177 12.38 -0.44 5.08
C ASP A 177 13.14 -0.45 3.75
N ALA A 178 13.33 0.72 3.15
CA ALA A 178 14.13 0.88 1.94
C ALA A 178 15.60 0.47 2.18
N SER A 179 16.16 0.80 3.34
CA SER A 179 17.53 0.39 3.69
C SER A 179 17.67 -1.14 3.74
N SER A 180 16.69 -1.84 4.30
CA SER A 180 16.69 -3.30 4.33
C SER A 180 16.67 -3.87 2.92
N ALA A 181 15.77 -3.37 2.06
CA ALA A 181 15.68 -3.80 0.66
C ALA A 181 16.98 -3.53 -0.13
N VAL A 182 17.61 -2.37 0.06
CA VAL A 182 18.89 -2.02 -0.57
C VAL A 182 20.02 -2.92 -0.08
N SER A 183 20.06 -3.24 1.20
CA SER A 183 21.09 -4.11 1.80
C SER A 183 20.98 -5.54 1.28
N ASP A 184 19.75 -6.05 1.13
CA ASP A 184 19.48 -7.38 0.59
C ASP A 184 19.75 -7.45 -0.93
N ALA A 185 19.44 -6.37 -1.66
CA ALA A 185 19.53 -6.35 -3.11
C ALA A 185 20.95 -6.04 -3.62
N LEU A 186 21.64 -5.08 -3.03
CA LEU A 186 22.85 -4.51 -3.60
C LEU A 186 24.05 -4.73 -2.67
N PRO A 187 25.16 -5.30 -3.17
CA PRO A 187 26.37 -5.46 -2.36
C PRO A 187 26.99 -4.10 -2.05
N GLN A 188 27.54 -3.96 -0.84
CA GLN A 188 28.32 -2.78 -0.47
C GLN A 188 29.52 -2.60 -1.41
N GLN A 189 29.84 -1.35 -1.73
CA GLN A 189 31.03 -0.95 -2.48
C GLN A 189 31.77 0.16 -1.73
N PRO A 190 33.08 0.35 -1.97
CA PRO A 190 33.80 1.51 -1.45
C PRO A 190 33.12 2.81 -1.90
N LEU A 191 33.08 3.80 -1.01
CA LEU A 191 32.55 5.12 -1.32
C LEU A 191 33.36 5.79 -2.44
N ASP A 192 32.68 6.48 -3.34
CA ASP A 192 33.28 7.31 -4.40
C ASP A 192 32.82 8.78 -4.28
N PRO A 193 33.25 9.51 -3.23
CA PRO A 193 32.89 10.92 -3.04
C PRO A 193 33.70 11.85 -3.96
N ALA A 194 33.20 13.06 -4.18
CA ALA A 194 33.98 14.13 -4.78
C ALA A 194 35.12 14.61 -3.86
N PRO A 195 36.24 15.12 -4.40
CA PRO A 195 37.22 15.85 -3.60
C PRO A 195 36.60 17.11 -2.96
N LEU A 196 37.17 17.57 -1.84
CA LEU A 196 36.83 18.88 -1.28
C LEU A 196 37.05 19.98 -2.32
N GLN A 197 36.08 20.89 -2.42
CA GLN A 197 36.20 22.11 -3.21
C GLN A 197 36.81 23.25 -2.39
#